data_AF-A0A7V5PR37-F1
#
_entry.id   AF-A0A7V5PR37-F1
#
_cell.length_a   1.000
_cell.length_b   1.000
_cell.length_c   1.000
_cell.angle_alpha   90.00
_cell.angle_beta   90.00
_cell.angle_gamma   90.00
#
_symmetry.space_group_name_H-M   'P 1'
#
loop_
_entity.id
_entity.type
_entity.pdbx_description
1 polymer ?
#
loop_
_entity_poly.entity_id
_entity_poly.type
_entity_poly.pdbx_seq_one_letter_code
_entity_poly.pdbx_strand_id
1 'polypeptide(L)'
;MRKEQHPFCPIAQNIVQVLDSFENDYSYEEITVTVETPIRSYVAKTSLQRGLSAMMGIYMVSSGCPIMARLKPMVRYHLPFATIEETVYRSASTYLLGQYFKMKKGLQPDWELKELIRIYQNVQQVNAAMADRLRSSQAKDANINALIVLDVFAKELPQNIE
;
A
#
# COMPACT_ATOMS: atom_id res chain seq x y z
N MET A 1 4.28 6.23 16.49
CA MET A 1 5.65 6.73 16.26
C MET A 1 5.92 7.85 17.25
N ARG A 2 7.10 7.91 17.88
CA ARG A 2 7.47 9.05 18.74
C ARG A 2 7.92 10.21 17.86
N LYS A 3 7.31 11.39 18.05
CA LYS A 3 7.60 12.60 17.27
C LYS A 3 9.07 13.03 17.38
N GLU A 4 9.70 12.74 18.52
CA GLU A 4 11.12 13.01 18.81
C GLU A 4 12.09 12.26 17.89
N GLN A 5 11.73 11.05 17.43
CA GLN A 5 12.59 10.22 16.57
C GLN A 5 12.25 10.39 15.07
N HIS A 6 11.03 10.86 14.78
CA HIS A 6 10.55 11.11 13.43
C HIS A 6 9.83 12.46 13.40
N PRO A 7 10.56 13.59 13.27
CA PRO A 7 9.98 14.93 13.29
C PRO A 7 9.02 15.15 12.11
N PHE A 8 9.23 14.42 11.02
CA PHE A 8 8.37 14.41 9.83
C PHE A 8 7.86 13.00 9.55
N CYS A 9 6.69 12.91 8.91
CA CYS A 9 6.17 11.64 8.45
C CYS A 9 6.97 11.15 7.22
N PRO A 10 7.60 9.97 7.26
CA PRO A 10 8.42 9.49 6.14
C PRO A 10 7.59 9.29 4.87
N ILE A 11 6.34 8.84 5.00
CA ILE A 11 5.42 8.68 3.86
C ILE A 11 5.17 10.02 3.19
N ALA A 12 4.77 11.03 3.97
CA ALA A 12 4.42 12.35 3.43
C ALA A 12 5.61 12.98 2.67
N GLN A 13 6.83 12.83 3.19
CA GLN A 13 8.03 13.28 2.49
C GLN A 13 8.28 12.50 1.19
N ASN A 14 8.10 11.18 1.21
CA ASN A 14 8.43 10.33 0.07
C ASN A 14 7.45 10.47 -1.10
N ILE A 15 6.21 10.90 -0.85
CA ILE A 15 5.17 11.02 -1.89
C ILE A 15 4.95 12.46 -2.36
N VAL A 16 5.62 13.47 -1.80
CA VAL A 16 5.31 14.89 -2.10
C VAL A 16 5.36 15.19 -3.60
N GLN A 17 6.40 14.73 -4.30
CA GLN A 17 6.54 14.94 -5.74
C GLN A 17 5.43 14.26 -6.55
N VAL A 18 4.96 13.10 -6.08
CA VAL A 18 3.82 12.42 -6.68
C VAL A 18 2.56 13.26 -6.48
N LEU A 19 2.33 13.75 -5.26
CA LEU A 19 1.15 14.57 -4.95
C LEU A 19 1.11 15.83 -5.82
N ASP A 20 2.23 16.54 -5.94
CA ASP A 20 2.35 17.76 -6.75
C ASP A 20 2.09 17.49 -8.24
N SER A 21 2.54 16.32 -8.74
CA SER A 21 2.39 15.96 -10.16
C SER A 21 0.94 15.71 -10.58
N PHE A 22 0.08 15.30 -9.64
CA PHE A 22 -1.33 14.95 -9.90
C PHE A 22 -2.32 15.85 -9.15
N GLU A 23 -1.85 17.02 -8.66
CA GLU A 23 -2.67 17.94 -7.86
C GLU A 23 -3.91 18.44 -8.62
N ASN A 24 -3.78 18.59 -9.95
CA ASN A 24 -4.78 19.20 -10.81
C ASN A 24 -5.52 18.20 -11.70
N ASP A 25 -5.46 16.90 -11.41
CA ASP A 25 -6.07 15.85 -12.21
C ASP A 25 -7.32 15.25 -11.55
N TYR A 26 -8.30 14.83 -12.34
CA TYR A 26 -9.49 14.15 -11.84
C TYR A 26 -9.27 12.65 -11.72
N SER A 27 -9.73 12.07 -10.61
CA SER A 27 -9.46 10.68 -10.26
C SER A 27 -10.05 9.65 -11.25
N TYR A 28 -11.14 10.02 -11.93
CA TYR A 28 -11.88 9.18 -12.87
C TYR A 28 -11.36 9.23 -14.30
N GLU A 29 -10.36 10.06 -14.61
CA GLU A 29 -9.80 10.15 -15.96
C GLU A 29 -9.30 8.79 -16.44
N GLU A 30 -9.70 8.40 -17.65
CA GLU A 30 -9.25 7.17 -18.27
C GLU A 30 -7.84 7.34 -18.82
N ILE A 31 -6.94 6.48 -18.38
CA ILE A 31 -5.54 6.50 -18.75
C ILE A 31 -5.06 5.12 -19.18
N THR A 32 -3.97 5.09 -19.94
CA THR A 32 -3.19 3.86 -20.15
C THR A 32 -1.93 3.96 -19.30
N VAL A 33 -1.75 3.02 -18.38
CA VAL A 33 -0.57 2.93 -17.52
C VAL A 33 0.32 1.80 -18.01
N THR A 34 1.59 2.11 -18.25
CA THR A 34 2.62 1.13 -18.56
C THR A 34 3.60 1.04 -17.40
N VAL A 35 3.82 -0.16 -16.87
CA VAL A 35 4.81 -0.45 -15.84
C VAL A 35 5.89 -1.34 -16.44
N GLU A 36 7.11 -0.83 -16.50
CA GLU A 36 8.27 -1.57 -17.01
C GLU A 36 9.09 -2.12 -15.85
N THR A 37 9.49 -3.38 -15.96
CA THR A 37 10.43 -4.03 -15.04
C THR A 37 11.51 -4.73 -15.86
N PRO A 38 12.63 -5.16 -15.26
CA PRO A 38 13.72 -5.79 -16.02
C PRO A 38 13.34 -7.03 -16.84
N ILE A 39 12.24 -7.72 -16.51
CA ILE A 39 11.85 -8.99 -17.13
C ILE A 39 10.44 -9.00 -17.74
N ARG A 40 9.67 -7.92 -17.59
CA ARG A 40 8.26 -7.85 -18.04
C ARG A 40 7.75 -6.42 -18.06
N SER A 41 6.81 -6.17 -18.95
CA SER A 41 6.01 -4.94 -18.99
C SER A 41 4.54 -5.27 -18.72
N TYR A 42 3.88 -4.41 -17.97
CA TYR A 42 2.44 -4.48 -17.70
C TYR A 42 1.77 -3.27 -18.32
N VAL A 43 0.65 -3.47 -19.00
CA VAL A 43 -0.14 -2.39 -19.59
C VAL A 43 -1.59 -2.55 -19.14
N ALA A 44 -2.17 -1.48 -18.63
CA ALA A 44 -3.57 -1.45 -18.24
C ALA A 44 -4.26 -0.17 -18.71
N LYS A 45 -5.46 -0.32 -19.27
CA LYS A 45 -6.42 0.78 -19.44
C LYS A 45 -7.25 0.86 -18.16
N THR A 46 -7.17 1.97 -17.44
CA THR A 46 -7.77 2.11 -16.11
C THR A 46 -8.00 3.58 -15.76
N SER A 47 -8.58 3.86 -14.59
CA SER A 47 -8.71 5.24 -14.10
C SER A 47 -7.43 5.74 -13.46
N LEU A 48 -7.22 7.06 -13.48
CA LEU A 48 -6.05 7.70 -12.89
C LEU A 48 -5.85 7.29 -11.43
N GLN A 49 -6.90 7.26 -10.62
CA GLN A 49 -6.81 6.82 -9.23
C GLN A 49 -6.29 5.39 -9.07
N ARG A 50 -6.63 4.46 -9.98
CA ARG A 50 -6.16 3.07 -9.90
C ARG A 50 -4.69 2.97 -10.31
N GLY A 51 -4.29 3.73 -11.33
CA GLY A 51 -2.90 3.84 -11.74
C GLY A 51 -2.02 4.44 -10.64
N LEU A 52 -2.44 5.58 -10.13
CA LEU A 52 -1.77 6.32 -9.06
C LEU A 52 -1.72 5.50 -7.75
N SER A 53 -2.79 4.77 -7.41
CA SER A 53 -2.83 3.90 -6.24
C SER A 53 -1.73 2.83 -6.27
N ALA A 54 -1.55 2.15 -7.41
CA ALA A 54 -0.52 1.12 -7.57
C ALA A 54 0.89 1.71 -7.35
N MET A 55 1.14 2.91 -7.88
CA MET A 55 2.41 3.63 -7.68
C MET A 55 2.59 4.09 -6.23
N MET A 56 1.59 4.78 -5.65
CA MET A 56 1.62 5.28 -4.28
C MET A 56 1.88 4.15 -3.27
N GLY A 57 1.27 2.98 -3.46
CA GLY A 57 1.49 1.82 -2.59
C GLY A 57 2.96 1.43 -2.46
N ILE A 58 3.74 1.51 -3.56
CA ILE A 58 5.18 1.26 -3.53
C ILE A 58 5.90 2.35 -2.75
N TYR A 59 5.66 3.63 -3.05
CA TYR A 59 6.31 4.75 -2.37
C TYR A 59 5.99 4.78 -0.86
N MET A 60 4.77 4.46 -0.47
CA MET A 60 4.39 4.42 0.94
C MET A 60 5.17 3.33 1.70
N VAL A 61 5.33 2.14 1.11
CA VAL A 61 6.06 1.03 1.73
C VAL A 61 7.58 1.25 1.72
N SER A 62 8.12 1.89 0.68
CA SER A 62 9.56 2.18 0.56
C SER A 62 10.01 3.44 1.33
N SER A 63 9.08 4.23 1.87
CA SER A 63 9.34 5.50 2.57
C SER A 63 10.18 5.41 3.86
N GLY A 64 10.44 4.22 4.39
CA GLY A 64 11.06 4.04 5.71
C GLY A 64 10.08 4.14 6.88
N CYS A 65 8.77 4.26 6.62
CA CYS A 65 7.75 4.19 7.67
C CYS A 65 7.80 2.82 8.40
N PRO A 66 7.97 2.80 9.73
CA PRO A 66 8.10 1.55 10.49
C PRO A 66 6.82 0.71 10.50
N ILE A 67 5.65 1.35 10.35
CA ILE A 67 4.36 0.65 10.25
C ILE A 67 4.28 -0.10 8.92
N MET A 68 4.60 0.58 7.81
CA MET A 68 4.57 -0.01 6.47
C MET A 68 5.74 -0.97 6.20
N ALA A 69 6.80 -0.93 7.01
CA ALA A 69 7.99 -1.75 6.82
C ALA A 69 7.71 -3.27 6.78
N ARG A 70 6.61 -3.72 7.42
CA ARG A 70 6.18 -5.12 7.40
C ARG A 70 5.74 -5.60 6.00
N LEU A 71 5.35 -4.67 5.13
CA LEU A 71 4.93 -4.94 3.76
C LEU A 71 6.08 -4.87 2.74
N LYS A 72 7.32 -4.60 3.17
CA LYS A 72 8.49 -4.52 2.25
C LYS A 72 8.64 -5.72 1.30
N PRO A 73 8.42 -6.98 1.71
CA PRO A 73 8.48 -8.12 0.79
C PRO A 73 7.54 -7.99 -0.42
N MET A 74 6.40 -7.32 -0.23
CA MET A 74 5.39 -7.10 -1.27
C MET A 74 5.85 -6.12 -2.37
N VAL A 75 6.84 -5.27 -2.10
CA VAL A 75 7.42 -4.35 -3.09
C VAL A 75 8.27 -5.12 -4.10
N ARG A 76 9.09 -6.08 -3.62
CA ARG A 76 9.97 -6.87 -4.51
C ARG A 76 9.20 -7.65 -5.56
N TYR A 77 8.03 -8.16 -5.17
CA TYR A 77 7.16 -8.95 -6.03
C TYR A 77 5.86 -8.22 -6.36
N HIS A 78 5.89 -6.88 -6.40
CA HIS A 78 4.70 -6.06 -6.62
C HIS A 78 3.97 -6.48 -7.92
N LEU A 79 2.65 -6.65 -7.81
CA LEU A 79 1.76 -6.84 -8.95
C LEU A 79 1.00 -5.52 -9.13
N PRO A 80 1.28 -4.74 -10.19
CA PRO A 80 0.53 -3.52 -10.45
C PRO A 80 -0.92 -3.87 -10.80
N PHE A 81 -1.85 -2.98 -10.40
CA PHE A 81 -3.29 -3.11 -10.66
C PHE A 81 -3.96 -4.37 -10.09
N ALA A 82 -3.37 -4.98 -9.06
CA ALA A 82 -3.88 -6.19 -8.43
C ALA A 82 -5.35 -6.07 -8.01
N THR A 83 -6.10 -7.17 -8.15
CA THR A 83 -7.44 -7.30 -7.58
C THR A 83 -7.37 -7.47 -6.05
N ILE A 84 -8.52 -7.38 -5.39
CA ILE A 84 -8.63 -7.67 -3.96
C ILE A 84 -8.21 -9.12 -3.69
N GLU A 85 -8.73 -10.06 -4.48
CA GLU A 85 -8.40 -11.49 -4.37
C GLU A 85 -6.89 -11.75 -4.53
N GLU A 86 -6.26 -11.17 -5.55
CA GLU A 86 -4.81 -11.29 -5.75
C GLU A 86 -4.01 -10.68 -4.60
N THR A 87 -4.49 -9.57 -4.04
CA THR A 87 -3.87 -8.93 -2.89
C THR A 87 -3.97 -9.80 -1.63
N VAL A 88 -5.15 -10.36 -1.36
CA VAL A 88 -5.38 -11.29 -0.23
C VAL A 88 -4.50 -12.52 -0.39
N TYR A 89 -4.57 -13.17 -1.55
CA TYR A 89 -3.78 -14.37 -1.85
C TYR A 89 -2.29 -14.13 -1.65
N ARG A 90 -1.73 -13.07 -2.24
CA ARG A 90 -0.30 -12.77 -2.15
C ARG A 90 0.13 -12.43 -0.72
N SER A 91 -0.71 -11.70 0.01
CA SER A 91 -0.37 -11.25 1.38
C SER A 91 -0.44 -12.40 2.38
N ALA A 92 -1.51 -13.20 2.34
CA ALA A 92 -1.67 -14.36 3.22
C ALA A 92 -0.62 -15.43 2.93
N SER A 93 -0.39 -15.78 1.66
CA SER A 93 0.62 -16.77 1.27
C SER A 93 2.04 -16.34 1.65
N THR A 94 2.41 -15.08 1.39
CA THR A 94 3.73 -14.53 1.78
C THR A 94 3.90 -14.55 3.29
N TYR A 95 2.86 -14.17 4.04
CA TYR A 95 2.90 -14.19 5.50
C TYR A 95 3.11 -15.61 6.02
N LEU A 96 2.27 -16.58 5.62
CA LEU A 96 2.36 -17.98 6.04
C LEU A 96 3.71 -18.61 5.71
N LEU A 97 4.31 -18.27 4.56
CA LEU A 97 5.65 -18.72 4.22
C LEU A 97 6.70 -18.22 5.23
N GLY A 98 6.58 -16.97 5.67
CA GLY A 98 7.39 -16.43 6.76
C GLY A 98 7.19 -17.18 8.07
N GLN A 99 5.96 -17.55 8.39
CA GLN A 99 5.63 -18.32 9.61
C GLN A 99 6.20 -19.74 9.55
N TYR A 100 6.15 -20.39 8.39
CA TYR A 100 6.81 -21.67 8.16
C TYR A 100 8.32 -21.60 8.45
N PHE A 101 9.01 -20.56 7.98
CA PHE A 101 10.44 -20.40 8.26
C PHE A 101 10.74 -20.03 9.71
N LYS A 102 9.83 -19.35 10.42
CA LYS A 102 9.94 -19.15 11.87
C LYS A 102 9.89 -20.49 12.61
N MET A 103 8.91 -21.34 12.28
CA MET A 103 8.80 -22.69 12.83
C MET A 103 10.07 -23.51 12.59
N LYS A 104 10.63 -23.48 11.37
CA LYS A 104 11.89 -24.18 11.05
C LYS A 104 13.10 -23.69 11.86
N LYS A 105 13.04 -22.47 12.39
CA LYS A 105 14.07 -21.88 13.27
C LYS A 105 13.78 -22.08 14.76
N GLY A 106 12.77 -22.88 15.12
CA GLY A 106 12.36 -23.10 16.51
C GLY A 106 11.61 -21.91 17.13
N LEU A 107 11.18 -20.94 16.34
CA LEU A 107 10.36 -19.82 16.79
C LEU A 107 8.87 -20.17 16.69
N GLN A 108 8.04 -19.57 17.53
CA GLN A 108 6.59 -19.77 17.51
C GLN A 108 5.96 -19.11 16.27
N PRO A 109 5.34 -19.88 15.37
CA PRO A 109 4.57 -19.34 14.25
C PRO A 109 3.18 -18.89 14.71
N ASP A 110 2.64 -17.85 14.07
CA ASP A 110 1.23 -17.46 14.12
C ASP A 110 0.53 -18.01 12.86
N TRP A 111 -0.14 -19.15 13.01
CA TRP A 111 -0.89 -19.85 11.95
C TRP A 111 -2.31 -19.30 11.77
N GLU A 112 -2.83 -18.60 12.77
CA GLU A 112 -4.16 -18.00 12.77
C GLU A 112 -4.16 -16.59 12.13
N LEU A 113 -3.03 -16.14 11.60
CA LEU A 113 -2.88 -14.87 10.88
C LEU A 113 -3.20 -13.62 11.74
N LYS A 114 -3.19 -13.75 13.06
CA LYS A 114 -3.57 -12.68 14.00
C LYS A 114 -2.69 -11.45 13.86
N GLU A 115 -1.38 -11.64 13.69
CA GLU A 115 -0.47 -10.50 13.51
C GLU A 115 -0.54 -9.94 12.08
N LEU A 116 -0.93 -10.74 11.07
CA LEU A 116 -1.21 -10.22 9.73
C LEU A 116 -2.41 -9.26 9.75
N ILE A 117 -3.51 -9.65 10.41
CA ILE A 117 -4.68 -8.80 10.62
C ILE A 117 -4.28 -7.49 11.30
N ARG A 118 -3.47 -7.58 12.39
CA ARG A 118 -2.98 -6.40 13.10
C ARG A 118 -2.11 -5.49 12.23
N ILE A 119 -1.26 -6.05 11.38
CA ILE A 119 -0.46 -5.27 10.42
C ILE A 119 -1.39 -4.44 9.53
N TYR A 120 -2.43 -5.05 8.97
CA TYR A 120 -3.37 -4.37 8.08
C TYR A 120 -4.26 -3.34 8.79
N GLN A 121 -4.67 -3.59 10.04
CA GLN A 121 -5.34 -2.59 10.87
C GLN A 121 -4.45 -1.36 11.13
N ASN A 122 -3.13 -1.54 11.31
CA ASN A 122 -2.21 -0.42 11.42
C ASN A 122 -2.03 0.33 10.10
N VAL A 123 -2.06 -0.38 8.96
CA VAL A 123 -2.03 0.23 7.62
C VAL A 123 -3.27 1.10 7.39
N GLN A 124 -4.47 0.64 7.79
CA GLN A 124 -5.69 1.44 7.72
C GLN A 124 -5.55 2.76 8.49
N GLN A 125 -4.99 2.75 9.70
CA GLN A 125 -4.74 3.97 10.48
C GLN A 125 -3.80 4.94 9.76
N VAL A 126 -2.76 4.42 9.11
CA VAL A 126 -1.82 5.24 8.32
C VAL A 126 -2.53 5.82 7.09
N ASN A 127 -3.32 5.03 6.38
CA ASN A 127 -4.07 5.48 5.21
C ASN A 127 -5.09 6.56 5.59
N ALA A 128 -5.84 6.37 6.68
CA ALA A 128 -6.79 7.37 7.19
C ALA A 128 -6.08 8.68 7.55
N ALA A 129 -4.99 8.61 8.32
CA ALA A 129 -4.23 9.81 8.70
C ALA A 129 -3.59 10.53 7.50
N MET A 130 -3.20 9.79 6.46
CA MET A 130 -2.72 10.38 5.21
C MET A 130 -3.87 11.01 4.41
N ALA A 131 -5.05 10.38 4.38
CA ALA A 131 -6.21 10.92 3.68
C ALA A 131 -6.66 12.25 4.32
N ASP A 132 -6.64 12.34 5.64
CA ASP A 132 -6.95 13.60 6.36
C ASP A 132 -5.98 14.72 5.99
N ARG A 133 -4.69 14.41 5.81
CA ARG A 133 -3.70 15.39 5.32
C ARG A 133 -4.03 15.84 3.89
N LEU A 134 -4.37 14.92 3.01
CA LEU A 134 -4.69 15.25 1.61
C LEU A 134 -5.97 16.08 1.48
N ARG A 135 -6.99 15.81 2.32
CA ARG A 135 -8.24 16.59 2.37
C ARG A 135 -8.01 18.07 2.71
N SER A 136 -6.93 18.39 3.41
CA SER A 136 -6.59 19.77 3.76
C SER A 136 -5.96 20.57 2.62
N SER A 137 -5.60 19.93 1.51
CA SER A 137 -5.10 20.61 0.30
C SER A 137 -6.26 21.00 -0.63
N GLN A 138 -6.14 22.13 -1.36
CA GLN A 138 -7.14 22.56 -2.36
C GLN A 138 -7.02 21.81 -3.70
N ALA A 139 -6.43 20.60 -3.69
CA ALA A 139 -6.20 19.78 -4.86
C ALA A 139 -7.49 19.12 -5.38
N LYS A 140 -7.46 18.69 -6.65
CA LYS A 140 -8.44 17.74 -7.18
C LYS A 140 -8.31 16.37 -6.51
N ASP A 141 -9.21 15.46 -6.86
CA ASP A 141 -9.48 14.25 -6.11
C ASP A 141 -8.61 13.03 -6.48
N ALA A 142 -7.73 13.13 -7.48
CA ALA A 142 -6.87 12.01 -7.90
C ALA A 142 -6.04 11.43 -6.76
N ASN A 143 -5.30 12.27 -6.03
CA ASN A 143 -4.42 11.86 -4.93
C ASN A 143 -5.17 11.19 -3.78
N ILE A 144 -6.29 11.77 -3.34
CA ILE A 144 -7.08 11.22 -2.24
C ILE A 144 -7.77 9.92 -2.64
N ASN A 145 -8.33 9.84 -3.85
CA ASN A 145 -9.02 8.63 -4.30
C ASN A 145 -8.04 7.49 -4.57
N ALA A 146 -6.81 7.78 -5.02
CA ALA A 146 -5.74 6.78 -5.12
C ALA A 146 -5.39 6.18 -3.75
N LEU A 147 -5.35 7.00 -2.70
CA LEU A 147 -5.14 6.54 -1.32
C LEU A 147 -6.35 5.77 -0.78
N ILE A 148 -7.58 6.17 -1.13
CA ILE A 148 -8.80 5.43 -0.75
C ILE A 148 -8.77 4.02 -1.36
N VAL A 149 -8.32 3.84 -2.60
CA VAL A 149 -8.14 2.51 -3.19
C VAL A 149 -7.17 1.65 -2.34
N LEU A 150 -6.08 2.22 -1.83
CA LEU A 150 -5.17 1.52 -0.91
C LEU A 150 -5.83 1.16 0.43
N ASP A 151 -6.69 2.03 0.94
CA ASP A 151 -7.45 1.78 2.17
C ASP A 151 -8.47 0.66 2.03
N VAL A 152 -9.12 0.56 0.86
CA VAL A 152 -10.00 -0.57 0.54
C VAL A 152 -9.22 -1.88 0.64
N PHE A 153 -8.07 -2.01 -0.03
CA PHE A 153 -7.24 -3.22 0.11
C PHE A 153 -6.86 -3.52 1.56
N ALA A 154 -6.62 -2.48 2.36
CA ALA A 154 -6.24 -2.65 3.75
C ALA A 154 -7.39 -3.14 4.64
N LYS A 155 -8.64 -2.85 4.27
CA LYS A 155 -9.87 -3.28 4.95
C LYS A 155 -10.34 -4.66 4.52
N GLU A 156 -10.23 -4.94 3.22
CA GLU A 156 -10.69 -6.21 2.65
C GLU A 156 -9.88 -7.40 3.19
N LEU A 157 -8.57 -7.23 3.42
CA LEU A 157 -7.75 -8.36 3.83
C LEU A 157 -8.18 -8.98 5.17
N PRO A 158 -8.36 -8.21 6.27
CA PRO A 158 -8.91 -8.76 7.51
C PRO A 158 -10.26 -9.46 7.30
N GLN A 159 -11.17 -8.86 6.53
CA GLN A 159 -12.52 -9.39 6.30
C GLN A 159 -12.56 -10.71 5.52
N ASN A 160 -11.55 -10.98 4.69
CA ASN A 160 -11.46 -12.20 3.89
C ASN A 160 -10.63 -13.30 4.58
N ILE A 161 -10.10 -13.06 5.78
CA ILE A 161 -9.26 -14.00 6.53
C ILE A 161 -9.90 -14.40 7.88
N GLU A 162 -10.72 -13.54 8.46
CA GLU A 162 -11.57 -13.84 9.63
C GLU A 162 -12.75 -14.75 9.27
#